data_AF-A0A7C1B0R6-F1
#
_entry.id   AF-A0A7C1B0R6-F1
#
_cell.length_a   1.000
_cell.length_b   1.000
_cell.length_c   1.000
_cell.angle_alpha   90.00
_cell.angle_beta   90.00
_cell.angle_gamma   90.00
#
_symmetry.space_group_name_H-M   'P 1'
#
loop_
_entity.id
_entity.type
_entity.pdbx_description
1 polymer ?
#
loop_
_entity_poly.entity_id
_entity_poly.type
_entity_poly.pdbx_seq_one_letter_code
_entity_poly.pdbx_strand_id
1 'polypeptide(L)'
;FPEGRRSVRPKLDRPKNFFSWDSLFYWADWLMNRYVTFPFHPGRETAIKLCIEWIIRRQEADGAWGGIQPPWVYGLMALYNEGYDLDHPIMKRGLEALDAPHWSYWVGDSLHIQASNSPVWDTVLTMVALLDCGEDVNSSRMLQKALDWLLEQQILDCYGDWSVKVRGVESGGWPFEMANKYYPDVDDTAVAMTVLARVLKKLDGDSRQISRALARAEKWTRRMQSSNGGWGAFDKDNMNLLVTKIPFCDFGEVLDPPSVDVTAHVVEALAYLGYTRRDPNVAKALRYIRSEQEEDGSWFGRWGVNYIYGTSAVLQALRAIGENMSQPYVRRAAEWLVQHQNEDGGWGETPASYMDKRLRGVGESTPSQTAWALLGLMSVENEDYNDAIERGIRFLIKCQKDGTWDEPQYTATGFPGYGHGGRITSGGFDETLDQGIELGRGFMINYNMYRHYFPLMALGRARRYFEKRGQSTSLLFG
;
A
#
# COMPACT_ATOMS: atom_id res chain seq x y z
N PHE A 1 6.50 -13.96 -23.36
CA PHE A 1 7.27 -14.24 -24.59
C PHE A 1 6.38 -14.71 -25.75
N PRO A 2 5.61 -13.83 -26.40
CA PRO A 2 4.85 -14.23 -27.59
C PRO A 2 5.79 -14.71 -28.73
N GLU A 3 7.02 -14.19 -28.78
CA GLU A 3 8.02 -14.50 -29.80
C GLU A 3 9.28 -15.22 -29.27
N GLY A 4 9.26 -15.69 -28.00
CA GLY A 4 10.40 -16.39 -27.36
C GLY A 4 11.49 -15.49 -26.76
N ARG A 5 12.30 -16.01 -25.82
CA ARG A 5 13.42 -15.27 -25.17
C ARG A 5 14.55 -14.87 -26.12
N ARG A 6 14.72 -15.60 -27.23
CA ARG A 6 15.84 -15.40 -28.18
C ARG A 6 15.64 -14.21 -29.13
N SER A 7 14.42 -13.71 -29.28
CA SER A 7 14.08 -12.55 -30.11
C SER A 7 14.21 -11.23 -29.36
N VAL A 8 14.43 -11.27 -28.04
CA VAL A 8 14.66 -10.08 -27.22
C VAL A 8 16.00 -9.46 -27.59
N ARG A 9 15.96 -8.19 -27.98
CA ARG A 9 17.16 -7.40 -28.26
C ARG A 9 17.59 -6.72 -26.96
N PRO A 10 18.72 -7.09 -26.35
CA PRO A 10 19.20 -6.49 -25.10
C PRO A 10 19.82 -5.11 -25.31
N LYS A 11 19.52 -4.42 -26.42
CA LYS A 11 20.16 -3.17 -26.80
C LYS A 11 19.15 -2.04 -26.67
N LEU A 12 19.48 -1.05 -25.83
CA LEU A 12 18.74 0.19 -25.72
C LEU A 12 18.69 0.91 -27.07
N ASP A 13 17.49 1.35 -27.44
CA ASP A 13 17.31 2.17 -28.63
C ASP A 13 17.97 3.54 -28.42
N ARG A 14 18.61 4.03 -29.49
CA ARG A 14 19.30 5.32 -29.41
C ARG A 14 18.24 6.43 -29.31
N PRO A 15 18.32 7.32 -28.31
CA PRO A 15 17.34 8.39 -28.14
C PRO A 15 17.31 9.31 -29.36
N LYS A 16 16.09 9.70 -29.76
CA LYS A 16 15.84 10.54 -30.95
C LYS A 16 16.31 11.99 -30.78
N ASN A 17 16.22 12.53 -29.56
CA ASN A 17 16.63 13.89 -29.25
C ASN A 17 18.01 13.89 -28.57
N PHE A 18 18.99 14.53 -29.19
CA PHE A 18 20.38 14.57 -28.71
C PHE A 18 20.57 15.35 -27.40
N PHE A 19 19.70 16.34 -27.12
CA PHE A 19 19.75 17.17 -25.91
C PHE A 19 18.55 16.86 -25.00
N SER A 20 18.55 15.66 -24.41
CA SER A 20 17.56 15.23 -23.42
C SER A 20 18.22 14.46 -22.28
N TRP A 21 17.50 14.31 -21.16
CA TRP A 21 17.91 13.43 -20.07
C TRP A 21 18.07 11.99 -20.55
N ASP A 22 17.18 11.51 -21.42
CA ASP A 22 17.28 10.16 -21.99
C ASP A 22 18.58 9.99 -22.79
N SER A 23 18.99 11.01 -23.55
CA SER A 23 20.32 11.03 -24.22
C SER A 23 21.48 11.03 -23.25
N LEU A 24 21.40 11.80 -22.17
CA LEU A 24 22.44 11.81 -21.14
C LEU A 24 22.63 10.42 -20.52
N PHE A 25 21.53 9.79 -20.09
CA PHE A 25 21.57 8.48 -19.44
C PHE A 25 21.95 7.36 -20.40
N TYR A 26 21.52 7.42 -21.67
CA TYR A 26 21.98 6.51 -22.71
C TYR A 26 23.51 6.57 -22.91
N TRP A 27 24.06 7.77 -23.06
CA TRP A 27 25.50 7.94 -23.24
C TRP A 27 26.29 7.62 -21.98
N ALA A 28 25.74 7.92 -20.79
CA ALA A 28 26.33 7.51 -19.53
C ALA A 28 26.41 5.99 -19.40
N ASP A 29 25.34 5.26 -19.71
CA ASP A 29 25.33 3.79 -19.74
C ASP A 29 26.35 3.24 -20.74
N TRP A 30 26.40 3.80 -21.96
CA TRP A 30 27.40 3.41 -22.96
C TRP A 30 28.84 3.63 -22.46
N LEU A 31 29.11 4.78 -21.82
CA LEU A 31 30.42 5.09 -21.24
C LEU A 31 30.76 4.17 -20.07
N MET A 32 29.79 3.86 -19.20
CA MET A 32 29.97 2.90 -18.10
C MET A 32 30.32 1.51 -18.64
N ASN A 33 29.61 1.02 -19.66
CA ASN A 33 29.93 -0.24 -20.33
C ASN A 33 31.35 -0.26 -20.92
N ARG A 34 31.87 0.89 -21.37
CA ARG A 34 33.26 1.03 -21.82
C ARG A 34 34.25 1.03 -20.66
N TYR A 35 33.94 1.74 -19.58
CA TYR A 35 34.74 1.74 -18.36
C TYR A 35 34.87 0.33 -17.76
N VAL A 36 33.79 -0.45 -17.73
CA VAL A 36 33.81 -1.84 -17.23
C VAL A 36 34.81 -2.71 -17.99
N THR A 37 35.01 -2.48 -19.28
CA THR A 37 35.99 -3.22 -20.10
C THR A 37 37.43 -2.74 -19.96
N PHE A 38 37.68 -1.63 -19.27
CA PHE A 38 39.03 -1.12 -19.03
C PHE A 38 39.76 -1.98 -17.97
N PRO A 39 41.08 -2.23 -18.05
CA PRO A 39 41.77 -3.15 -17.13
C PRO A 39 41.98 -2.60 -15.71
N PHE A 40 41.73 -1.31 -15.48
CA PHE A 40 42.00 -0.65 -14.20
C PHE A 40 40.83 0.23 -13.76
N HIS A 41 40.24 -0.06 -12.60
CA HIS A 41 39.06 0.66 -12.09
C HIS A 41 39.35 1.34 -10.74
N PRO A 42 39.92 2.57 -10.72
CA PRO A 42 40.14 3.32 -9.49
C PRO A 42 38.87 3.41 -8.64
N GLY A 43 39.00 3.12 -7.34
CA GLY A 43 37.91 3.25 -6.37
C GLY A 43 36.84 2.15 -6.42
N ARG A 44 36.88 1.23 -7.39
CA ARG A 44 35.89 0.13 -7.53
C ARG A 44 35.84 -0.74 -6.28
N GLU A 45 36.99 -1.18 -5.78
CA GLU A 45 37.08 -2.00 -4.56
C GLU A 45 36.50 -1.29 -3.33
N THR A 46 36.70 0.03 -3.22
CA THR A 46 36.10 0.82 -2.15
C THR A 46 34.58 0.89 -2.29
N ALA A 47 34.07 1.11 -3.51
CA ALA A 47 32.64 1.15 -3.78
C ALA A 47 31.97 -0.21 -3.47
N ILE A 48 32.58 -1.32 -3.89
CA ILE A 48 32.11 -2.68 -3.58
C ILE A 48 32.02 -2.90 -2.07
N LYS A 49 33.07 -2.55 -1.31
CA LYS A 49 33.08 -2.67 0.15
C LYS A 49 31.96 -1.87 0.81
N LEU A 50 31.69 -0.67 0.33
CA LEU A 50 30.58 0.16 0.84
C LEU A 50 29.21 -0.47 0.52
N CYS A 51 29.03 -1.02 -0.68
CA CYS A 51 27.81 -1.73 -1.05
C CYS A 51 27.59 -2.98 -0.18
N ILE A 52 28.62 -3.80 0.01
CA ILE A 52 28.55 -4.99 0.85
C ILE A 52 28.32 -4.63 2.31
N GLU A 53 28.99 -3.60 2.84
CA GLU A 53 28.72 -3.11 4.19
C GLU A 53 27.27 -2.64 4.36
N TRP A 54 26.72 -1.94 3.36
CA TRP A 54 25.32 -1.51 3.35
C TRP A 54 24.36 -2.70 3.36
N ILE A 55 24.59 -3.70 2.50
CA ILE A 55 23.82 -4.95 2.43
C ILE A 55 23.88 -5.65 3.80
N ILE A 56 25.07 -5.89 4.34
CA ILE A 56 25.26 -6.59 5.61
C ILE A 56 24.51 -5.91 6.76
N ARG A 57 24.56 -4.58 6.83
CA ARG A 57 23.92 -3.80 7.90
C ARG A 57 22.40 -3.86 7.86
N ARG A 58 21.81 -4.15 6.71
CA ARG A 58 20.36 -4.12 6.47
C ARG A 58 19.71 -5.49 6.36
N GLN A 59 20.43 -6.57 6.63
CA GLN A 59 19.79 -7.88 6.76
C GLN A 59 18.83 -7.85 7.96
N GLU A 60 17.59 -8.25 7.71
CA GLU A 60 16.54 -8.31 8.71
C GLU A 60 16.67 -9.56 9.60
N ALA A 61 15.88 -9.60 10.67
CA ALA A 61 15.94 -10.66 11.67
C ALA A 61 15.59 -12.04 11.08
N ASP A 62 14.76 -12.08 10.04
CA ASP A 62 14.38 -13.30 9.34
C ASP A 62 15.41 -13.74 8.28
N GLY A 63 16.51 -13.00 8.12
CA GLY A 63 17.57 -13.28 7.15
C GLY A 63 17.35 -12.67 5.76
N ALA A 64 16.16 -12.16 5.47
CA ALA A 64 15.88 -11.48 4.21
C ALA A 64 16.29 -9.99 4.26
N TRP A 65 15.99 -9.25 3.19
CA TRP A 65 16.24 -7.81 3.10
C TRP A 65 14.95 -7.08 2.73
N GLY A 66 14.57 -6.09 3.55
CA GLY A 66 13.45 -5.20 3.26
C GLY A 66 12.08 -5.87 3.19
N GLY A 67 11.94 -7.11 3.65
CA GLY A 67 10.66 -7.84 3.62
C GLY A 67 10.16 -8.25 2.24
N ILE A 68 10.96 -8.06 1.18
CA ILE A 68 10.55 -8.32 -0.21
C ILE A 68 11.56 -9.20 -0.98
N GLN A 69 11.04 -10.01 -1.90
CA GLN A 69 11.82 -11.03 -2.61
C GLN A 69 13.02 -10.49 -3.43
N PRO A 70 12.92 -9.39 -4.20
CA PRO A 70 14.02 -8.97 -5.07
C PRO A 70 15.33 -8.61 -4.33
N PRO A 71 15.36 -7.68 -3.35
CA PRO A 71 16.60 -7.38 -2.63
C PRO A 71 17.09 -8.54 -1.78
N TRP A 72 16.22 -9.45 -1.33
CA TRP A 72 16.64 -10.68 -0.67
C TRP A 72 17.52 -11.54 -1.58
N VAL A 73 17.05 -11.84 -2.79
CA VAL A 73 17.80 -12.66 -3.75
C VAL A 73 19.05 -11.95 -4.25
N TYR A 74 18.95 -10.67 -4.62
CA TYR A 74 20.10 -9.92 -5.12
C TYR A 74 21.17 -9.66 -4.04
N GLY A 75 20.77 -9.52 -2.78
CA GLY A 75 21.68 -9.43 -1.64
C GLY A 75 22.52 -10.70 -1.48
N LEU A 76 21.88 -11.88 -1.56
CA LEU A 76 22.58 -13.16 -1.54
C LEU A 76 23.54 -13.33 -2.73
N MET A 77 23.11 -12.95 -3.94
CA MET A 77 23.97 -12.98 -5.12
C MET A 77 25.19 -12.07 -4.98
N ALA A 78 25.02 -10.87 -4.44
CA ALA A 78 26.11 -9.94 -4.20
C ALA A 78 27.12 -10.49 -3.18
N LEU A 79 26.64 -11.02 -2.06
CA LEU A 79 27.49 -11.61 -1.03
C LEU A 79 28.27 -12.83 -1.56
N TYR A 80 27.60 -13.72 -2.29
CA TYR A 80 28.26 -14.89 -2.90
C TYR A 80 29.35 -14.48 -3.89
N ASN A 81 29.07 -13.49 -4.75
CA ASN A 81 30.05 -12.98 -5.71
C ASN A 81 31.27 -12.32 -5.06
N GLU A 82 31.11 -11.77 -3.86
CA GLU A 82 32.19 -11.18 -3.06
C GLU A 82 32.88 -12.18 -2.11
N GLY A 83 32.65 -13.49 -2.34
CA GLY A 83 33.39 -14.57 -1.69
C GLY A 83 32.87 -14.99 -0.32
N TYR A 84 31.63 -14.65 0.04
CA TYR A 84 31.00 -15.17 1.25
C TYR A 84 30.56 -16.63 1.02
N ASP A 85 31.13 -17.56 1.80
CA ASP A 85 30.75 -18.96 1.77
C ASP A 85 29.29 -19.16 2.18
N LEU A 86 28.66 -20.24 1.68
CA LEU A 86 27.26 -20.56 2.01
C LEU A 86 27.02 -20.78 3.51
N ASP A 87 28.04 -21.26 4.22
CA ASP A 87 28.01 -21.46 5.68
C ASP A 87 28.30 -20.18 6.48
N HIS A 88 28.70 -19.09 5.82
CA HIS A 88 28.89 -17.81 6.50
C HIS A 88 27.56 -17.37 7.16
N PRO A 89 27.54 -16.89 8.42
CA PRO A 89 26.30 -16.63 9.15
C PRO A 89 25.29 -15.75 8.41
N ILE A 90 25.76 -14.74 7.67
CA ILE A 90 24.89 -13.88 6.87
C ILE A 90 24.24 -14.60 5.68
N MET A 91 24.99 -15.44 4.97
CA MET A 91 24.51 -16.22 3.84
C MET A 91 23.54 -17.29 4.32
N LYS A 92 23.94 -18.03 5.36
CA LYS A 92 23.13 -19.08 5.98
C LYS A 92 21.76 -18.57 6.39
N ARG A 93 21.68 -17.45 7.14
CA ARG A 93 20.40 -16.85 7.54
C ARG A 93 19.53 -16.48 6.34
N GLY A 94 20.11 -15.88 5.31
CA GLY A 94 19.35 -15.51 4.12
C GLY A 94 18.89 -16.72 3.30
N LEU A 95 19.62 -17.83 3.29
CA LEU A 95 19.18 -19.07 2.65
C LEU A 95 18.09 -19.77 3.47
N GLU A 96 18.24 -19.83 4.80
CA GLU A 96 17.26 -20.41 5.73
C GLU A 96 15.92 -19.64 5.73
N ALA A 97 15.90 -18.38 5.29
CA ALA A 97 14.66 -17.61 5.12
C ALA A 97 13.67 -18.29 4.15
N LEU A 98 14.12 -19.09 3.18
CA LEU A 98 13.24 -19.83 2.26
C LEU A 98 12.44 -20.93 2.96
N ASP A 99 13.04 -21.54 3.99
CA ASP A 99 12.42 -22.58 4.80
C ASP A 99 11.49 -21.98 5.87
N ALA A 100 11.50 -20.65 6.05
CA ALA A 100 10.62 -19.98 6.98
C ALA A 100 9.17 -20.02 6.47
N PRO A 101 8.18 -20.36 7.33
CA PRO A 101 6.80 -20.58 6.93
C PRO A 101 6.10 -19.32 6.42
N HIS A 102 6.67 -18.14 6.63
CA HIS A 102 6.15 -16.86 6.13
C HIS A 102 6.68 -16.48 4.74
N TRP A 103 7.65 -17.19 4.17
CA TRP A 103 8.16 -16.92 2.82
C TRP A 103 7.64 -17.89 1.77
N SER A 104 7.29 -19.11 2.16
CA SER A 104 6.82 -20.13 1.22
C SER A 104 5.67 -20.98 1.79
N TYR A 105 4.82 -21.49 0.90
CA TYR A 105 3.70 -22.36 1.26
C TYR A 105 3.40 -23.36 0.13
N TRP A 106 2.86 -24.53 0.50
CA TRP A 106 2.54 -25.59 -0.45
C TRP A 106 1.12 -25.46 -1.00
N VAL A 107 0.97 -25.63 -2.31
CA VAL A 107 -0.31 -25.78 -3.01
C VAL A 107 -0.27 -27.07 -3.80
N GLY A 108 -0.93 -28.12 -3.30
CA GLY A 108 -0.75 -29.47 -3.82
C GLY A 108 0.72 -29.87 -3.75
N ASP A 109 1.29 -30.26 -4.89
CA ASP A 109 2.70 -30.66 -5.00
C ASP A 109 3.65 -29.49 -5.39
N SER A 110 3.16 -28.25 -5.40
CA SER A 110 3.95 -27.06 -5.78
C SER A 110 4.27 -26.19 -4.56
N LEU A 111 5.53 -25.79 -4.44
CA LEU A 111 5.96 -24.78 -3.47
C LEU A 111 5.83 -23.39 -4.09
N HIS A 112 5.02 -22.55 -3.47
CA HIS A 112 4.84 -21.15 -3.84
C HIS A 112 5.71 -20.28 -2.93
N ILE A 113 6.34 -19.25 -3.51
CA ILE A 113 7.12 -18.25 -2.78
C ILE A 113 6.32 -16.95 -2.76
N GLN A 114 6.17 -16.37 -1.58
CA GLN A 114 5.52 -15.08 -1.41
C GLN A 114 6.46 -13.95 -1.81
N ALA A 115 5.92 -12.90 -2.44
CA ALA A 115 6.72 -11.73 -2.78
C ALA A 115 7.07 -10.86 -1.56
N SER A 116 6.16 -10.84 -0.58
CA SER A 116 6.28 -10.30 0.78
C SER A 116 5.21 -11.00 1.65
N ASN A 117 5.15 -10.72 2.95
CA ASN A 117 4.09 -11.17 3.85
C ASN A 117 3.42 -9.99 4.57
N SER A 118 2.12 -10.10 4.84
CA SER A 118 1.26 -9.00 5.32
C SER A 118 0.75 -9.10 6.77
N PRO A 119 1.47 -9.70 7.73
CA PRO A 119 0.91 -10.05 9.05
C PRO A 119 0.51 -8.82 9.87
N VAL A 120 1.26 -7.71 9.81
CA VAL A 120 0.90 -6.49 10.56
C VAL A 120 -0.34 -5.87 9.94
N TRP A 121 -0.32 -5.66 8.62
CA TRP A 121 -1.44 -5.12 7.83
C TRP A 121 -2.74 -5.90 8.05
N ASP A 122 -2.69 -7.22 7.92
CA ASP A 122 -3.86 -8.08 8.10
C ASP A 122 -4.37 -8.06 9.54
N THR A 123 -3.46 -7.97 10.52
CA THR A 123 -3.84 -7.88 11.93
C THR A 123 -4.58 -6.57 12.22
N VAL A 124 -4.03 -5.42 11.78
CA VAL A 124 -4.66 -4.12 12.05
C VAL A 124 -6.00 -3.98 11.35
N LEU A 125 -6.13 -4.45 10.09
CA LEU A 125 -7.41 -4.43 9.38
C LEU A 125 -8.42 -5.42 9.98
N THR A 126 -7.99 -6.59 10.43
CA THR A 126 -8.87 -7.52 11.16
C THR A 126 -9.36 -6.89 12.46
N MET A 127 -8.50 -6.20 13.22
CA MET A 127 -8.92 -5.48 14.42
C MET A 127 -9.91 -4.36 14.11
N VAL A 128 -9.71 -3.59 13.03
CA VAL A 128 -10.67 -2.59 12.55
C VAL A 128 -12.03 -3.22 12.26
N ALA A 129 -12.04 -4.35 11.55
CA ALA A 129 -13.27 -5.08 11.19
C ALA A 129 -14.03 -5.55 12.43
N LEU A 130 -13.34 -6.18 13.39
CA LEU A 130 -13.95 -6.66 14.63
C LEU A 130 -14.52 -5.51 15.46
N LEU A 131 -13.78 -4.41 15.59
CA LEU A 131 -14.27 -3.19 16.25
C LEU A 131 -15.48 -2.58 15.51
N ASP A 132 -15.54 -2.73 14.19
CA ASP A 132 -16.71 -2.36 13.36
C ASP A 132 -17.88 -3.33 13.48
N CYS A 133 -17.65 -4.60 13.81
CA CYS A 133 -18.72 -5.55 14.15
C CYS A 133 -19.26 -5.35 15.59
N GLY A 134 -18.58 -4.53 16.39
CA GLY A 134 -18.98 -4.19 17.76
C GLY A 134 -18.31 -5.04 18.82
N GLU A 135 -17.27 -5.81 18.47
CA GLU A 135 -16.44 -6.50 19.46
C GLU A 135 -15.82 -5.50 20.44
N ASP A 136 -15.75 -5.92 21.70
CA ASP A 136 -15.20 -5.12 22.79
C ASP A 136 -13.83 -5.69 23.21
N VAL A 137 -12.83 -4.81 23.24
CA VAL A 137 -11.45 -5.15 23.62
C VAL A 137 -11.36 -5.62 25.08
N ASN A 138 -12.27 -5.20 25.95
CA ASN A 138 -12.25 -5.60 27.37
C ASN A 138 -12.69 -7.05 27.58
N SER A 139 -13.57 -7.58 26.72
CA SER A 139 -14.12 -8.93 26.84
C SER A 139 -13.57 -9.92 25.81
N SER A 140 -13.01 -9.43 24.70
CA SER A 140 -12.47 -10.27 23.63
C SER A 140 -10.98 -10.60 23.85
N ARG A 141 -10.71 -11.83 24.31
CA ARG A 141 -9.34 -12.36 24.45
C ARG A 141 -8.55 -12.32 23.15
N MET A 142 -9.23 -12.47 22.01
CA MET A 142 -8.61 -12.38 20.69
C MET A 142 -8.09 -10.96 20.41
N LEU A 143 -8.91 -9.93 20.65
CA LEU A 143 -8.50 -8.54 20.49
C LEU A 143 -7.39 -8.14 21.46
N GLN A 144 -7.41 -8.64 22.70
CA GLN A 144 -6.34 -8.39 23.67
C GLN A 144 -5.01 -8.96 23.20
N LYS A 145 -4.99 -10.22 22.74
CA LYS A 145 -3.78 -10.83 22.17
C LYS A 145 -3.27 -10.08 20.94
N ALA A 146 -4.18 -9.67 20.05
CA ALA A 146 -3.80 -8.91 18.86
C ALA A 146 -3.24 -7.52 19.23
N LEU A 147 -3.82 -6.86 20.25
CA LEU A 147 -3.33 -5.59 20.78
C LEU A 147 -1.93 -5.73 21.39
N ASP A 148 -1.71 -6.73 22.22
CA ASP A 148 -0.39 -7.00 22.84
C ASP A 148 0.66 -7.23 21.75
N TRP A 149 0.36 -8.11 20.79
CA TRP A 149 1.25 -8.39 19.66
C TRP A 149 1.51 -7.15 18.80
N LEU A 150 0.48 -6.35 18.49
CA LEU A 150 0.63 -5.12 17.73
C LEU A 150 1.56 -4.14 18.44
N LEU A 151 1.45 -3.99 19.76
CA LEU A 151 2.34 -3.12 20.53
C LEU A 151 3.79 -3.63 20.52
N GLU A 152 4.01 -4.94 20.46
CA GLU A 152 5.35 -5.56 20.31
C GLU A 152 5.95 -5.31 18.92
N GLN A 153 5.13 -5.20 17.87
CA GLN A 153 5.61 -4.94 16.50
C GLN A 153 6.04 -3.49 16.25
N GLN A 154 5.82 -2.56 17.19
CA GLN A 154 6.23 -1.17 16.99
C GLN A 154 7.75 -1.05 16.93
N ILE A 155 8.28 -0.39 15.91
CA ILE A 155 9.73 -0.21 15.76
C ILE A 155 10.19 0.98 16.63
N LEU A 156 10.83 0.68 17.75
CA LEU A 156 11.23 1.67 18.76
C LEU A 156 12.72 2.02 18.74
N ASP A 157 13.58 1.08 18.41
CA ASP A 157 15.04 1.14 18.61
C ASP A 157 15.84 1.23 17.30
N CYS A 158 15.17 1.18 16.15
CA CYS A 158 15.80 1.26 14.84
C CYS A 158 15.47 2.56 14.12
N TYR A 159 16.50 3.25 13.62
CA TYR A 159 16.34 4.37 12.69
C TYR A 159 16.62 3.86 11.28
N GLY A 160 15.53 3.55 10.56
CA GLY A 160 15.56 3.07 9.19
C GLY A 160 16.07 4.09 8.17
N ASP A 161 16.02 3.73 6.89
CA ASP A 161 16.55 4.58 5.81
C ASP A 161 15.77 5.90 5.66
N TRP A 162 14.49 5.92 6.08
CA TRP A 162 13.67 7.14 6.22
C TRP A 162 14.37 8.25 7.03
N SER A 163 15.22 7.88 7.99
CA SER A 163 15.92 8.82 8.88
C SER A 163 16.99 9.66 8.17
N VAL A 164 17.39 9.28 6.95
CA VAL A 164 18.29 10.08 6.10
C VAL A 164 17.69 11.45 5.82
N LYS A 165 16.40 11.49 5.45
CA LYS A 165 15.66 12.72 5.14
C LYS A 165 14.91 13.28 6.34
N VAL A 166 14.50 12.43 7.27
CA VAL A 166 13.64 12.80 8.40
C VAL A 166 14.43 12.69 9.70
N ARG A 167 15.01 13.82 10.14
CA ARG A 167 15.83 13.91 11.36
C ARG A 167 15.08 14.52 12.53
N GLY A 168 15.55 14.22 13.73
CA GLY A 168 15.08 14.84 14.97
C GLY A 168 13.69 14.36 15.43
N VAL A 169 13.29 13.17 15.02
CA VAL A 169 12.08 12.48 15.48
C VAL A 169 12.45 11.06 15.87
N GLU A 170 11.84 10.55 16.92
CA GLU A 170 12.03 9.16 17.36
C GLU A 170 11.36 8.19 16.37
N SER A 171 11.94 7.00 16.19
CA SER A 171 11.27 5.92 15.41
C SER A 171 9.99 5.49 16.09
N GLY A 172 8.88 5.33 15.37
CA GLY A 172 7.63 4.87 15.99
C GLY A 172 6.65 4.24 15.02
N GLY A 173 7.10 3.86 13.84
CA GLY A 173 6.27 3.23 12.82
C GLY A 173 6.13 1.72 13.01
N TRP A 174 5.24 1.13 12.22
CA TRP A 174 5.06 -0.30 12.05
C TRP A 174 5.51 -0.73 10.65
N PRO A 175 6.13 -1.90 10.52
CA PRO A 175 6.35 -2.52 9.21
C PRO A 175 5.08 -3.20 8.70
N PHE A 176 5.09 -3.57 7.43
CA PHE A 176 4.10 -4.44 6.82
C PHE A 176 4.31 -5.92 7.22
N GLU A 177 5.58 -6.35 7.20
CA GLU A 177 6.04 -7.70 7.46
C GLU A 177 6.28 -8.00 8.94
N MET A 178 6.49 -9.28 9.26
CA MET A 178 6.91 -9.77 10.59
C MET A 178 8.30 -9.26 11.03
N ALA A 179 9.22 -9.02 10.09
CA ALA A 179 10.61 -8.65 10.39
C ALA A 179 11.13 -7.64 9.36
N ASN A 180 10.89 -6.36 9.59
CA ASN A 180 11.31 -5.30 8.68
C ASN A 180 11.61 -3.97 9.39
N LYS A 181 12.54 -3.99 10.35
CA LYS A 181 12.77 -2.85 11.27
C LYS A 181 13.37 -1.62 10.58
N TYR A 182 14.01 -1.77 9.42
CA TYR A 182 14.60 -0.62 8.70
C TYR A 182 13.58 0.10 7.81
N TYR A 183 12.43 -0.50 7.54
CA TYR A 183 11.45 0.01 6.58
C TYR A 183 10.02 -0.01 7.15
N PRO A 184 9.74 0.75 8.24
CA PRO A 184 8.36 1.01 8.64
C PRO A 184 7.58 1.68 7.51
N ASP A 185 6.32 1.28 7.32
CA ASP A 185 5.39 1.86 6.35
C ASP A 185 4.47 2.87 7.07
N VAL A 186 4.27 4.03 6.45
CA VAL A 186 3.35 5.08 6.87
C VAL A 186 1.90 4.59 6.91
N ASP A 187 1.50 3.73 5.97
CA ASP A 187 0.15 3.21 5.87
C ASP A 187 -0.19 2.25 7.01
N ASP A 188 0.63 1.21 7.22
CA ASP A 188 0.53 0.31 8.38
C ASP A 188 0.50 1.08 9.69
N THR A 189 1.38 2.08 9.81
CA THR A 189 1.44 2.94 11.00
C THR A 189 0.13 3.73 11.19
N ALA A 190 -0.48 4.25 10.12
CA ALA A 190 -1.73 4.99 10.20
C ALA A 190 -2.91 4.10 10.62
N VAL A 191 -3.00 2.88 10.09
CA VAL A 191 -4.06 1.94 10.48
C VAL A 191 -3.83 1.43 11.92
N ALA A 192 -2.59 1.17 12.32
CA ALA A 192 -2.24 0.87 13.71
C ALA A 192 -2.64 2.00 14.66
N MET A 193 -2.34 3.26 14.30
CA MET A 193 -2.79 4.44 15.06
C MET A 193 -4.32 4.49 15.17
N THR A 194 -5.05 4.18 14.10
CA THR A 194 -6.51 4.12 14.10
C THR A 194 -7.04 3.07 15.07
N VAL A 195 -6.49 1.85 15.04
CA VAL A 195 -6.84 0.77 15.97
C VAL A 195 -6.58 1.20 17.41
N LEU A 196 -5.36 1.65 17.71
CA LEU A 196 -4.94 2.03 19.05
C LEU A 196 -5.78 3.20 19.59
N ALA A 197 -6.11 4.19 18.76
CA ALA A 197 -6.96 5.32 19.16
C ALA A 197 -8.41 4.89 19.46
N ARG A 198 -8.94 3.90 18.72
CA ARG A 198 -10.27 3.34 18.97
C ARG A 198 -10.29 2.48 20.24
N VAL A 199 -9.27 1.65 20.45
CA VAL A 199 -9.09 0.83 21.65
C VAL A 199 -8.95 1.72 22.88
N LEU A 200 -8.13 2.77 22.81
CA LEU A 200 -7.89 3.69 23.92
C LEU A 200 -9.18 4.33 24.47
N LYS A 201 -10.18 4.58 23.62
CA LYS A 201 -11.49 5.14 24.03
C LYS A 201 -12.38 4.16 24.77
N LYS A 202 -12.11 2.86 24.68
CA LYS A 202 -12.94 1.79 25.24
C LYS A 202 -12.24 1.00 26.34
N LEU A 203 -10.91 0.99 26.38
CA LEU A 203 -10.15 0.14 27.29
C LEU A 203 -10.38 0.52 28.75
N ASP A 204 -10.75 -0.48 29.55
CA ASP A 204 -10.79 -0.40 31.00
C ASP A 204 -9.38 -0.68 31.56
N GLY A 205 -8.84 0.25 32.35
CA GLY A 205 -7.56 0.06 33.04
C GLY A 205 -6.38 0.84 32.45
N ASP A 206 -5.18 0.27 32.53
CA ASP A 206 -3.94 1.00 32.22
C ASP A 206 -3.70 1.14 30.71
N SER A 207 -3.77 2.38 30.24
CA SER A 207 -3.57 2.72 28.84
C SER A 207 -2.25 3.44 28.57
N ARG A 208 -1.31 3.45 29.52
CA ARG A 208 -0.03 4.17 29.38
C ARG A 208 0.81 3.67 28.21
N GLN A 209 0.85 2.36 27.97
CA GLN A 209 1.61 1.78 26.85
C GLN A 209 1.03 2.23 25.50
N ILE A 210 -0.29 2.11 25.33
CA ILE A 210 -1.00 2.56 24.12
C ILE A 210 -0.81 4.05 23.87
N SER A 211 -0.93 4.87 24.93
CA SER A 211 -0.77 6.32 24.84
C SER A 211 0.65 6.71 24.40
N ARG A 212 1.67 6.01 24.90
CA ARG A 212 3.07 6.21 24.48
C ARG A 212 3.30 5.77 23.05
N ALA A 213 2.78 4.60 22.66
CA ALA A 213 2.88 4.07 21.31
C ALA A 213 2.27 5.05 20.29
N LEU A 214 1.05 5.53 20.56
CA LEU A 214 0.36 6.53 19.75
C LEU A 214 1.13 7.84 19.64
N ALA A 215 1.60 8.39 20.77
CA ALA A 215 2.32 9.67 20.75
C ALA A 215 3.63 9.62 19.96
N ARG A 216 4.30 8.46 19.93
CA ARG A 216 5.53 8.25 19.17
C ARG A 216 5.23 8.09 17.68
N ALA A 217 4.25 7.25 17.36
CA ALA A 217 3.76 7.02 15.99
C ALA A 217 3.28 8.33 15.34
N GLU A 218 2.45 9.09 16.05
CA GLU A 218 1.91 10.36 15.58
C GLU A 218 3.03 11.35 15.23
N LYS A 219 4.03 11.51 16.11
CA LYS A 219 5.18 12.40 15.85
C LYS A 219 5.96 11.95 14.62
N TRP A 220 6.22 10.65 14.50
CA TRP A 220 6.92 10.06 13.36
C TRP A 220 6.14 10.31 12.06
N THR A 221 4.88 9.87 11.97
CA THR A 221 4.01 10.02 10.80
C THR A 221 3.86 11.47 10.38
N ARG A 222 3.67 12.41 11.31
CA ARG A 222 3.58 13.84 10.97
C ARG A 222 4.88 14.40 10.38
N ARG A 223 6.04 13.86 10.77
CA ARG A 223 7.34 14.28 10.24
C ARG A 223 7.65 13.68 8.87
N MET A 224 7.09 12.50 8.58
CA MET A 224 7.15 11.83 7.29
C MET A 224 6.39 12.56 6.16
N GLN A 225 5.53 13.55 6.49
CA GLN A 225 4.77 14.29 5.47
C GLN A 225 5.68 14.96 4.44
N SER A 226 5.41 14.71 3.17
CA SER A 226 6.12 15.31 2.04
C SER A 226 5.73 16.77 1.82
N SER A 227 6.59 17.48 1.10
CA SER A 227 6.47 18.91 0.82
C SER A 227 5.17 19.30 0.10
N ASN A 228 4.65 18.42 -0.77
CA ASN A 228 3.38 18.61 -1.47
C ASN A 228 2.13 18.41 -0.58
N GLY A 229 2.31 17.93 0.66
CA GLY A 229 1.25 17.71 1.63
C GLY A 229 0.73 16.28 1.72
N GLY A 230 1.12 15.38 0.83
CA GLY A 230 0.82 13.95 0.94
C GLY A 230 1.89 13.15 1.67
N TRP A 231 1.67 11.85 1.75
CA TRP A 231 2.63 10.85 2.26
C TRP A 231 2.87 9.77 1.20
N GLY A 232 4.14 9.37 1.04
CA GLY A 232 4.51 8.10 0.41
C GLY A 232 4.49 6.98 1.46
N ALA A 233 4.77 5.76 1.04
CA ALA A 233 4.74 4.59 1.92
C ALA A 233 5.92 4.57 2.91
N PHE A 234 7.15 4.78 2.42
CA PHE A 234 8.37 4.59 3.22
C PHE A 234 9.18 5.85 3.42
N ASP A 235 9.14 6.79 2.46
CA ASP A 235 10.03 7.94 2.44
C ASP A 235 9.31 9.28 2.26
N LYS A 236 9.92 10.30 2.84
CA LYS A 236 9.58 11.69 2.56
C LYS A 236 10.20 12.16 1.25
N ASP A 237 9.43 12.88 0.42
CA ASP A 237 9.91 13.55 -0.79
C ASP A 237 10.74 12.63 -1.71
N ASN A 238 10.32 11.37 -1.90
CA ASN A 238 10.93 10.44 -2.84
C ASN A 238 10.29 10.59 -4.24
N MET A 239 10.55 11.73 -4.89
CA MET A 239 9.83 12.18 -6.09
C MET A 239 10.74 12.60 -7.25
N ASN A 240 12.04 12.26 -7.21
CA ASN A 240 12.98 12.75 -8.23
C ASN A 240 12.86 11.95 -9.53
N LEU A 241 12.07 12.48 -10.47
CA LEU A 241 11.84 11.88 -11.79
C LEU A 241 13.11 11.68 -12.63
N LEU A 242 14.24 12.30 -12.30
CA LEU A 242 15.49 12.01 -13.02
C LEU A 242 15.96 10.57 -12.83
N VAL A 243 15.63 9.94 -11.70
CA VAL A 243 16.00 8.54 -11.42
C VAL A 243 15.30 7.58 -12.37
N THR A 244 14.07 7.88 -12.79
CA THR A 244 13.28 7.03 -13.69
C THR A 244 13.83 7.01 -15.12
N LYS A 245 14.81 7.86 -15.43
CA LYS A 245 15.47 7.93 -16.74
C LYS A 245 16.72 7.06 -16.84
N ILE A 246 17.13 6.42 -15.74
CA ILE A 246 18.23 5.46 -15.74
C ILE A 246 17.76 4.20 -16.47
N PRO A 247 18.54 3.61 -17.41
CA PRO A 247 18.07 2.47 -18.20
C PRO A 247 17.71 1.22 -17.39
N PHE A 248 18.26 1.09 -16.18
CA PHE A 248 17.91 0.02 -15.23
C PHE A 248 16.46 0.12 -14.71
N CYS A 249 15.84 1.30 -14.77
CA CYS A 249 14.49 1.54 -14.26
C CYS A 249 13.41 1.19 -15.31
N ASP A 250 13.55 0.02 -15.94
CA ASP A 250 12.68 -0.50 -17.00
C ASP A 250 11.62 -1.50 -16.48
N PHE A 251 11.47 -1.64 -15.17
CA PHE A 251 10.41 -2.42 -14.56
C PHE A 251 9.92 -1.81 -13.24
N GLY A 252 8.61 -1.93 -12.99
CA GLY A 252 7.98 -1.56 -11.73
C GLY A 252 8.02 -0.05 -11.48
N GLU A 253 8.20 0.32 -10.21
CA GLU A 253 8.33 1.72 -9.77
C GLU A 253 9.63 1.89 -9.00
N VAL A 254 10.43 2.89 -9.34
CA VAL A 254 11.71 3.18 -8.63
C VAL A 254 11.55 4.27 -7.56
N LEU A 255 10.42 4.98 -7.56
CA LEU A 255 10.15 6.09 -6.66
C LEU A 255 9.00 5.75 -5.71
N ASP A 256 8.99 6.44 -4.57
CA ASP A 256 7.92 6.42 -3.57
C ASP A 256 7.29 7.83 -3.44
N PRO A 257 6.65 8.35 -4.50
CA PRO A 257 5.97 9.63 -4.39
C PRO A 257 4.75 9.49 -3.48
N PRO A 258 4.30 10.58 -2.87
CA PRO A 258 3.04 10.59 -2.16
C PRO A 258 1.87 10.06 -2.98
N SER A 259 0.96 9.33 -2.33
CA SER A 259 -0.26 8.79 -2.93
C SER A 259 -1.49 9.15 -2.08
N VAL A 260 -2.66 9.18 -2.72
CA VAL A 260 -3.90 9.63 -2.07
C VAL A 260 -4.48 8.64 -1.08
N ASP A 261 -4.28 7.35 -1.30
CA ASP A 261 -4.69 6.27 -0.39
C ASP A 261 -3.92 6.33 0.94
N VAL A 262 -2.57 6.32 0.90
CA VAL A 262 -1.74 6.47 2.10
C VAL A 262 -2.04 7.79 2.82
N THR A 263 -2.19 8.87 2.06
CA THR A 263 -2.56 10.18 2.63
C THR A 263 -3.94 10.14 3.30
N ALA A 264 -4.91 9.43 2.73
CA ALA A 264 -6.24 9.28 3.30
C ALA A 264 -6.21 8.51 4.62
N HIS A 265 -5.48 7.38 4.69
CA HIS A 265 -5.33 6.61 5.93
C HIS A 265 -4.66 7.44 7.03
N VAL A 266 -3.62 8.21 6.72
CA VAL A 266 -3.00 9.14 7.68
C VAL A 266 -4.00 10.20 8.16
N VAL A 267 -4.78 10.80 7.27
CA VAL A 267 -5.81 11.80 7.64
C VAL A 267 -6.87 11.18 8.53
N GLU A 268 -7.33 9.97 8.24
CA GLU A 268 -8.29 9.24 9.08
C GLU A 268 -7.69 8.96 10.47
N ALA A 269 -6.46 8.47 10.54
CA ALA A 269 -5.76 8.21 11.80
C ALA A 269 -5.63 9.48 12.67
N LEU A 270 -5.22 10.59 12.06
CA LEU A 270 -5.13 11.88 12.75
C LEU A 270 -6.50 12.36 13.24
N ALA A 271 -7.57 12.12 12.48
CA ALA A 271 -8.93 12.45 12.92
C ALA A 271 -9.33 11.64 14.16
N TYR A 272 -8.98 10.35 14.25
CA TYR A 272 -9.25 9.52 15.44
C TYR A 272 -8.53 10.02 16.70
N LEU A 273 -7.37 10.66 16.53
CA LEU A 273 -6.61 11.34 17.58
C LEU A 273 -7.15 12.74 17.94
N GLY A 274 -8.20 13.21 17.25
CA GLY A 274 -8.87 14.48 17.54
C GLY A 274 -8.36 15.67 16.73
N TYR A 275 -7.49 15.44 15.73
CA TYR A 275 -7.13 16.49 14.79
C TYR A 275 -8.30 16.81 13.87
N THR A 276 -8.33 18.06 13.38
CA THR A 276 -9.37 18.55 12.48
C THR A 276 -8.71 19.23 11.29
N ARG A 277 -9.52 19.69 10.34
CA ARG A 277 -9.07 20.48 9.18
C ARG A 277 -8.26 21.74 9.52
N ARG A 278 -8.30 22.20 10.77
CA ARG A 278 -7.51 23.34 11.26
C ARG A 278 -6.05 22.98 11.54
N ASP A 279 -5.74 21.70 11.70
CA ASP A 279 -4.38 21.24 11.86
C ASP A 279 -3.56 21.52 10.57
N PRO A 280 -2.33 22.07 10.67
CA PRO A 280 -1.54 22.41 9.49
C PRO A 280 -1.17 21.24 8.58
N ASN A 281 -0.88 20.06 9.14
CA ASN A 281 -0.54 18.86 8.37
C ASN A 281 -1.79 18.36 7.63
N VAL A 282 -2.93 18.30 8.33
CA VAL A 282 -4.22 17.92 7.74
C VAL A 282 -4.66 18.91 6.65
N ALA A 283 -4.52 20.21 6.87
CA ALA A 283 -4.89 21.23 5.89
C ALA A 283 -4.06 21.12 4.60
N LYS A 284 -2.77 20.73 4.70
CA LYS A 284 -1.92 20.42 3.54
C LYS A 284 -2.38 19.16 2.83
N ALA A 285 -2.68 18.10 3.59
CA ALA A 285 -3.20 16.84 3.08
C ALA A 285 -4.50 17.03 2.28
N LEU A 286 -5.42 17.84 2.79
CA LEU A 286 -6.68 18.14 2.09
C LEU A 286 -6.48 18.90 0.78
N ARG A 287 -5.47 19.78 0.71
CA ARG A 287 -5.12 20.44 -0.56
C ARG A 287 -4.55 19.44 -1.56
N TYR A 288 -3.69 18.55 -1.10
CA TYR A 288 -3.13 17.47 -1.91
C TYR A 288 -4.22 16.52 -2.43
N ILE A 289 -5.09 16.00 -1.54
CA ILE A 289 -6.22 15.14 -1.93
C ILE A 289 -7.08 15.82 -3.00
N ARG A 290 -7.37 17.11 -2.85
CA ARG A 290 -8.17 17.85 -3.85
C ARG A 290 -7.45 18.05 -5.17
N SER A 291 -6.12 18.22 -5.20
CA SER A 291 -5.37 18.34 -6.45
C SER A 291 -5.24 17.01 -7.20
N GLU A 292 -5.40 15.90 -6.49
CA GLU A 292 -5.30 14.55 -7.05
C GLU A 292 -6.64 13.95 -7.50
N GLN A 293 -7.75 14.68 -7.37
CA GLN A 293 -9.04 14.19 -7.87
C GLN A 293 -9.05 14.14 -9.40
N GLU A 294 -9.58 13.05 -9.97
CA GLU A 294 -9.83 12.91 -11.40
C GLU A 294 -11.01 13.79 -11.86
N GLU A 295 -11.08 14.06 -13.16
CA GLU A 295 -12.17 14.85 -13.74
C GLU A 295 -13.55 14.20 -13.55
N ASP A 296 -13.60 12.86 -13.57
CA ASP A 296 -14.79 12.05 -13.31
C ASP A 296 -15.19 12.00 -11.82
N GLY A 297 -14.37 12.58 -10.93
CA GLY A 297 -14.60 12.64 -9.49
C GLY A 297 -13.91 11.54 -8.67
N SER A 298 -13.35 10.51 -9.31
CA SER A 298 -12.66 9.42 -8.63
C SER A 298 -11.26 9.82 -8.13
N TRP A 299 -10.66 8.95 -7.32
CA TRP A 299 -9.25 9.04 -6.90
C TRP A 299 -8.52 7.75 -7.20
N PHE A 300 -7.31 7.87 -7.75
CA PHE A 300 -6.41 6.76 -8.06
C PHE A 300 -6.03 5.94 -6.81
N GLY A 301 -6.08 4.62 -6.89
CA GLY A 301 -5.54 3.72 -5.86
C GLY A 301 -4.12 3.30 -6.21
N ARG A 302 -3.13 3.62 -5.38
CA ARG A 302 -1.73 3.26 -5.63
C ARG A 302 -1.43 1.83 -5.18
N TRP A 303 -2.05 1.37 -4.10
CA TRP A 303 -1.77 0.05 -3.50
C TRP A 303 -2.95 -0.93 -3.62
N GLY A 304 -4.19 -0.44 -3.62
CA GLY A 304 -5.40 -1.23 -3.91
C GLY A 304 -5.92 -0.96 -5.31
N VAL A 305 -6.41 -1.98 -6.01
CA VAL A 305 -6.97 -1.90 -7.37
C VAL A 305 -8.40 -1.33 -7.31
N ASN A 306 -8.69 -0.17 -7.88
CA ASN A 306 -7.84 0.98 -8.19
C ASN A 306 -8.62 2.23 -7.76
N TYR A 307 -9.46 2.76 -8.65
CA TYR A 307 -10.22 3.96 -8.40
C TYR A 307 -11.33 3.76 -7.36
N ILE A 308 -11.89 2.55 -7.26
CA ILE A 308 -12.84 2.20 -6.18
C ILE A 308 -12.15 2.29 -4.81
N TYR A 309 -10.94 1.76 -4.71
CA TYR A 309 -10.14 1.77 -3.48
C TYR A 309 -9.76 3.20 -3.07
N GLY A 310 -9.10 3.95 -3.96
CA GLY A 310 -8.67 5.32 -3.69
C GLY A 310 -9.84 6.25 -3.35
N THR A 311 -10.95 6.13 -4.08
CA THR A 311 -12.17 6.92 -3.82
C THR A 311 -12.78 6.59 -2.46
N SER A 312 -12.86 5.31 -2.10
CA SER A 312 -13.38 4.88 -0.80
C SER A 312 -12.54 5.41 0.37
N ALA A 313 -11.21 5.26 0.30
CA ALA A 313 -10.31 5.73 1.34
C ALA A 313 -10.44 7.24 1.55
N VAL A 314 -10.47 8.02 0.46
CA VAL A 314 -10.62 9.48 0.54
C VAL A 314 -11.97 9.87 1.16
N LEU A 315 -13.08 9.26 0.77
CA LEU A 315 -14.40 9.59 1.33
C LEU A 315 -14.47 9.31 2.84
N GLN A 316 -13.87 8.21 3.30
CA GLN A 316 -13.76 7.89 4.73
C GLN A 316 -12.92 8.93 5.48
N ALA A 317 -11.75 9.29 4.95
CA ALA A 317 -10.86 10.28 5.56
C ALA A 317 -11.50 11.69 5.64
N LEU A 318 -12.17 12.13 4.56
CA LEU A 318 -12.90 13.39 4.52
C LEU A 318 -14.01 13.41 5.58
N ARG A 319 -14.74 12.30 5.74
CA ARG A 319 -15.75 12.19 6.77
C ARG A 319 -15.14 12.25 8.17
N ALA A 320 -14.08 11.47 8.41
CA ALA A 320 -13.44 11.39 9.72
C ALA A 320 -12.94 12.76 10.20
N ILE A 321 -12.37 13.55 9.31
CA ILE A 321 -11.81 14.87 9.64
C ILE A 321 -12.86 16.00 9.72
N GLY A 322 -14.14 15.69 9.48
CA GLY A 322 -15.24 16.65 9.53
C GLY A 322 -15.31 17.58 8.32
N GLU A 323 -14.98 17.09 7.12
CA GLU A 323 -15.29 17.81 5.87
C GLU A 323 -16.80 17.90 5.65
N ASN A 324 -17.24 18.95 4.97
CA ASN A 324 -18.64 19.02 4.54
C ASN A 324 -18.86 18.02 3.39
N MET A 325 -19.52 16.90 3.70
CA MET A 325 -19.79 15.83 2.72
C MET A 325 -20.78 16.22 1.62
N SER A 326 -21.42 17.40 1.70
CA SER A 326 -22.24 17.96 0.61
C SER A 326 -21.47 18.79 -0.41
N GLN A 327 -20.14 18.92 -0.27
CA GLN A 327 -19.34 19.65 -1.24
C GLN A 327 -19.42 19.00 -2.64
N PRO A 328 -19.42 19.80 -3.73
CA PRO A 328 -19.58 19.25 -5.08
C PRO A 328 -18.57 18.16 -5.44
N TYR A 329 -17.32 18.32 -5.00
CA TYR A 329 -16.26 17.35 -5.29
C TYR A 329 -16.45 16.00 -4.56
N VAL A 330 -17.09 16.02 -3.38
CA VAL A 330 -17.45 14.81 -2.64
C VAL A 330 -18.64 14.12 -3.30
N ARG A 331 -19.66 14.89 -3.70
CA ARG A 331 -20.84 14.37 -4.40
C ARG A 331 -20.47 13.70 -5.72
N ARG A 332 -19.61 14.33 -6.55
CA ARG A 332 -19.12 13.71 -7.78
C ARG A 332 -18.47 12.35 -7.54
N ALA A 333 -17.66 12.22 -6.49
CA ALA A 333 -17.00 10.96 -6.16
C ALA A 333 -17.99 9.88 -5.70
N ALA A 334 -18.99 10.25 -4.91
CA ALA A 334 -20.06 9.34 -4.48
C ALA A 334 -20.96 8.92 -5.66
N GLU A 335 -21.33 9.87 -6.52
CA GLU A 335 -22.08 9.61 -7.75
C GLU A 335 -21.29 8.71 -8.70
N TRP A 336 -19.97 8.90 -8.82
CA TRP A 336 -19.09 8.03 -9.58
C TRP A 336 -19.16 6.59 -9.07
N LEU A 337 -19.10 6.36 -7.75
CA LEU A 337 -19.28 5.02 -7.18
C LEU A 337 -20.65 4.44 -7.56
N VAL A 338 -21.74 5.19 -7.42
CA VAL A 338 -23.09 4.71 -7.81
C VAL A 338 -23.16 4.33 -9.29
N GLN A 339 -22.54 5.13 -10.17
CA GLN A 339 -22.53 4.90 -11.62
C GLN A 339 -21.76 3.63 -12.02
N HIS A 340 -20.80 3.18 -11.20
CA HIS A 340 -19.98 2.00 -11.45
C HIS A 340 -20.45 0.76 -10.67
N GLN A 341 -21.68 0.77 -10.12
CA GLN A 341 -22.26 -0.41 -9.51
C GLN A 341 -22.70 -1.42 -10.60
N ASN A 342 -22.25 -2.66 -10.49
CA ASN A 342 -22.64 -3.73 -11.41
C ASN A 342 -24.12 -4.11 -11.25
N GLU A 343 -24.69 -4.80 -12.26
CA GLU A 343 -26.09 -5.23 -12.25
C GLU A 343 -26.44 -6.16 -11.07
N ASP A 344 -25.48 -6.98 -10.62
CA ASP A 344 -25.62 -7.89 -9.48
C ASP A 344 -25.63 -7.20 -8.11
N GLY A 345 -25.39 -5.89 -8.08
CA GLY A 345 -25.36 -5.05 -6.87
C GLY A 345 -23.97 -4.87 -6.28
N GLY A 346 -22.98 -5.63 -6.72
CA GLY A 346 -21.60 -5.47 -6.29
C GLY A 346 -20.85 -4.40 -7.06
N TRP A 347 -19.57 -4.26 -6.71
CA TRP A 347 -18.58 -3.46 -7.41
C TRP A 347 -17.34 -4.29 -7.70
N GLY A 348 -16.73 -4.03 -8.84
CA GLY A 348 -15.55 -4.73 -9.30
C GLY A 348 -14.68 -3.82 -10.14
N GLU A 349 -13.36 -3.97 -10.02
CA GLU A 349 -12.40 -3.24 -10.84
C GLU A 349 -11.23 -4.14 -11.21
N THR A 350 -10.99 -4.31 -12.49
CA THR A 350 -9.88 -5.12 -12.99
C THR A 350 -8.54 -4.41 -12.80
N PRO A 351 -7.43 -5.14 -12.52
CA PRO A 351 -6.08 -4.59 -12.58
C PRO A 351 -5.75 -3.89 -13.91
N ALA A 352 -6.43 -4.24 -15.01
CA ALA A 352 -6.24 -3.54 -16.28
C ALA A 352 -6.67 -2.05 -16.23
N SER A 353 -7.42 -1.61 -15.22
CA SER A 353 -7.77 -0.19 -14.97
C SER A 353 -6.55 0.71 -14.74
N TYR A 354 -5.39 0.16 -14.34
CA TYR A 354 -4.13 0.90 -14.32
C TYR A 354 -3.69 1.32 -15.73
N MET A 355 -4.00 0.51 -16.75
CA MET A 355 -3.48 0.73 -18.10
C MET A 355 -4.53 1.28 -19.06
N ASP A 356 -5.81 1.11 -18.75
CA ASP A 356 -6.91 1.54 -19.61
C ASP A 356 -7.94 2.33 -18.81
N LYS A 357 -8.04 3.63 -19.12
CA LYS A 357 -9.02 4.53 -18.48
C LYS A 357 -10.47 4.10 -18.69
N ARG A 358 -10.77 3.32 -19.73
CA ARG A 358 -12.12 2.79 -19.98
C ARG A 358 -12.51 1.70 -18.99
N LEU A 359 -11.54 1.14 -18.28
CA LEU A 359 -11.74 0.08 -17.29
C LEU A 359 -11.76 0.61 -15.85
N ARG A 360 -11.75 1.94 -15.65
CA ARG A 360 -11.92 2.57 -14.34
C ARG A 360 -13.24 2.14 -13.72
N GLY A 361 -13.19 1.57 -12.53
CA GLY A 361 -14.36 1.04 -11.83
C GLY A 361 -15.11 -0.07 -12.58
N VAL A 362 -14.47 -0.74 -13.55
CA VAL A 362 -15.09 -1.83 -14.33
C VAL A 362 -14.39 -3.15 -14.05
N GLY A 363 -15.15 -4.16 -13.70
CA GLY A 363 -14.65 -5.51 -13.40
C GLY A 363 -15.75 -6.39 -12.85
N GLU A 364 -15.44 -7.68 -12.71
CA GLU A 364 -16.33 -8.61 -12.00
C GLU A 364 -16.47 -8.20 -10.55
N SER A 365 -17.69 -8.20 -10.01
CA SER A 365 -17.93 -7.81 -8.62
C SER A 365 -17.12 -8.67 -7.65
N THR A 366 -16.38 -8.04 -6.75
CA THR A 366 -15.61 -8.74 -5.72
C THR A 366 -16.09 -8.35 -4.32
N PRO A 367 -15.97 -9.25 -3.32
CA PRO A 367 -16.31 -8.92 -1.94
C PRO A 367 -15.57 -7.70 -1.39
N SER A 368 -14.25 -7.60 -1.63
CA SER A 368 -13.44 -6.50 -1.09
C SER A 368 -13.76 -5.16 -1.77
N GLN A 369 -13.88 -5.11 -3.09
CA GLN A 369 -14.19 -3.88 -3.83
C GLN A 369 -15.62 -3.42 -3.58
N THR A 370 -16.57 -4.35 -3.47
CA THR A 370 -17.94 -4.04 -3.01
C THR A 370 -17.93 -3.44 -1.62
N ALA A 371 -17.19 -4.02 -0.69
CA ALA A 371 -17.05 -3.47 0.65
C ALA A 371 -16.43 -2.06 0.63
N TRP A 372 -15.40 -1.80 -0.18
CA TRP A 372 -14.85 -0.45 -0.33
C TRP A 372 -15.88 0.57 -0.82
N ALA A 373 -16.63 0.25 -1.87
CA ALA A 373 -17.69 1.13 -2.36
C ALA A 373 -18.73 1.43 -1.26
N LEU A 374 -19.16 0.41 -0.51
CA LEU A 374 -20.06 0.57 0.63
C LEU A 374 -19.49 1.48 1.72
N LEU A 375 -18.23 1.27 2.12
CA LEU A 375 -17.53 2.08 3.11
C LEU A 375 -17.46 3.56 2.68
N GLY A 376 -17.18 3.81 1.39
CA GLY A 376 -17.16 5.15 0.81
C GLY A 376 -18.53 5.81 0.82
N LEU A 377 -19.54 5.16 0.25
CA LEU A 377 -20.91 5.68 0.15
C LEU A 377 -21.55 5.98 1.51
N MET A 378 -21.41 5.06 2.48
CA MET A 378 -21.94 5.26 3.83
C MET A 378 -21.28 6.44 4.56
N SER A 379 -20.02 6.76 4.24
CA SER A 379 -19.31 7.89 4.83
C SER A 379 -19.86 9.25 4.40
N VAL A 380 -20.55 9.31 3.26
CA VAL A 380 -21.19 10.55 2.75
C VAL A 380 -22.44 10.91 3.56
N GLU A 381 -23.10 9.91 4.17
CA GLU A 381 -24.33 10.06 4.95
C GLU A 381 -25.49 10.75 4.19
N ASN A 382 -25.61 10.48 2.89
CA ASN A 382 -26.72 10.95 2.06
C ASN A 382 -27.68 9.78 1.72
N GLU A 383 -28.97 9.99 1.94
CA GLU A 383 -30.03 9.00 1.69
C GLU A 383 -30.24 8.70 0.20
N ASP A 384 -29.84 9.62 -0.69
CA ASP A 384 -29.87 9.42 -2.15
C ASP A 384 -29.08 8.18 -2.60
N TYR A 385 -28.14 7.70 -1.77
CA TYR A 385 -27.30 6.54 -2.07
C TYR A 385 -27.77 5.25 -1.38
N ASN A 386 -28.88 5.27 -0.63
CA ASN A 386 -29.35 4.10 0.13
C ASN A 386 -29.65 2.91 -0.77
N ASP A 387 -30.31 3.10 -1.92
CA ASP A 387 -30.62 2.01 -2.85
C ASP A 387 -29.36 1.29 -3.34
N ALA A 388 -28.30 2.05 -3.67
CA ALA A 388 -27.01 1.49 -4.07
C ALA A 388 -26.35 0.72 -2.91
N ILE A 389 -26.38 1.29 -1.70
CA ILE A 389 -25.84 0.66 -0.47
C ILE A 389 -26.56 -0.66 -0.18
N GLU A 390 -27.89 -0.69 -0.24
CA GLU A 390 -28.68 -1.89 0.02
C GLU A 390 -28.38 -3.01 -0.99
N ARG A 391 -28.25 -2.67 -2.27
CA ARG A 391 -27.87 -3.64 -3.32
C ARG A 391 -26.47 -4.23 -3.07
N GLY A 392 -25.50 -3.42 -2.64
CA GLY A 392 -24.16 -3.91 -2.28
C GLY A 392 -24.17 -4.82 -1.06
N ILE A 393 -24.97 -4.50 -0.04
CA ILE A 393 -25.14 -5.37 1.13
C ILE A 393 -25.74 -6.72 0.71
N ARG A 394 -26.78 -6.71 -0.14
CA ARG A 394 -27.40 -7.94 -0.66
C ARG A 394 -26.40 -8.76 -1.47
N PHE A 395 -25.55 -8.13 -2.27
CA PHE A 395 -24.46 -8.82 -2.96
C PHE A 395 -23.53 -9.54 -1.97
N LEU A 396 -23.04 -8.85 -0.94
CA LEU A 396 -22.16 -9.47 0.06
C LEU A 396 -22.85 -10.63 0.78
N ILE A 397 -24.10 -10.48 1.20
CA ILE A 397 -24.84 -11.55 1.88
C ILE A 397 -25.03 -12.76 0.94
N LYS A 398 -25.39 -12.52 -0.33
CA LYS A 398 -25.58 -13.59 -1.33
C LYS A 398 -24.30 -14.36 -1.64
N CYS A 399 -23.16 -13.67 -1.68
CA CYS A 399 -21.85 -14.27 -1.97
C CYS A 399 -21.20 -14.93 -0.75
N GLN A 400 -21.75 -14.76 0.45
CA GLN A 400 -21.22 -15.40 1.65
C GLN A 400 -21.51 -16.91 1.62
N LYS A 401 -20.50 -17.70 1.99
CA LYS A 401 -20.62 -19.15 2.19
C LYS A 401 -19.91 -19.52 3.48
N ASP A 402 -20.60 -20.19 4.41
CA ASP A 402 -20.02 -20.67 5.69
C ASP A 402 -19.25 -19.59 6.48
N GLY A 403 -19.72 -18.34 6.44
CA GLY A 403 -19.08 -17.20 7.12
C GLY A 403 -17.86 -16.61 6.38
N THR A 404 -17.55 -17.10 5.18
CA THR A 404 -16.46 -16.63 4.32
C THR A 404 -16.97 -16.11 2.97
N TRP A 405 -16.09 -15.46 2.22
CA TRP A 405 -16.30 -15.09 0.82
C TRP A 405 -15.17 -15.66 -0.03
N ASP A 406 -15.45 -15.91 -1.30
CA ASP A 406 -14.44 -16.25 -2.30
C ASP A 406 -14.10 -15.03 -3.16
N GLU A 407 -12.82 -14.88 -3.51
CA GLU A 407 -12.31 -13.79 -4.33
C GLU A 407 -11.09 -14.27 -5.13
N PRO A 408 -11.27 -14.85 -6.32
CA PRO A 408 -10.13 -15.27 -7.15
C PRO A 408 -9.39 -14.10 -7.80
N GLN A 409 -10.02 -12.92 -7.90
CA GLN A 409 -9.44 -11.72 -8.50
C GLN A 409 -8.37 -11.08 -7.60
N TYR A 410 -7.40 -10.42 -8.23
CA TYR A 410 -6.37 -9.67 -7.53
C TYR A 410 -6.86 -8.24 -7.34
N THR A 411 -6.90 -7.79 -6.09
CA THR A 411 -7.46 -6.49 -5.71
C THR A 411 -6.40 -5.53 -5.17
N ALA A 412 -5.11 -5.85 -5.32
CA ALA A 412 -4.00 -4.97 -4.96
C ALA A 412 -2.82 -5.03 -5.94
N THR A 413 -1.89 -4.10 -5.77
CA THR A 413 -0.67 -3.99 -6.58
C THR A 413 0.52 -3.60 -5.73
N GLY A 414 1.70 -4.14 -6.04
CA GLY A 414 2.97 -3.56 -5.58
C GLY A 414 3.43 -2.44 -6.50
N PHE A 415 3.27 -2.62 -7.81
CA PHE A 415 3.68 -1.68 -8.85
C PHE A 415 2.59 -1.56 -9.92
N PRO A 416 1.95 -0.39 -10.12
CA PRO A 416 0.94 -0.21 -11.15
C PRO A 416 1.51 -0.24 -12.58
N GLY A 417 2.79 0.10 -12.74
CA GLY A 417 3.58 -0.12 -13.95
C GLY A 417 3.87 1.13 -14.79
N TYR A 418 4.14 2.25 -14.13
CA TYR A 418 4.38 3.55 -14.76
C TYR A 418 5.85 4.02 -14.66
N GLY A 419 6.71 3.31 -13.94
CA GLY A 419 8.13 3.64 -13.72
C GLY A 419 8.41 4.70 -12.64
N HIS A 420 7.44 5.55 -12.28
CA HIS A 420 7.62 6.67 -11.36
C HIS A 420 6.76 6.66 -10.09
N GLY A 421 5.94 5.64 -9.88
CA GLY A 421 5.28 5.30 -8.61
C GLY A 421 4.01 6.07 -8.29
N GLY A 422 3.47 6.87 -9.20
CA GLY A 422 2.32 7.75 -8.93
C GLY A 422 1.33 7.83 -10.08
N ARG A 423 0.27 8.63 -9.89
CA ARG A 423 -0.76 8.91 -10.89
C ARG A 423 -0.17 9.58 -12.14
N ILE A 424 -0.59 9.14 -13.33
CA ILE A 424 -0.20 9.77 -14.60
C ILE A 424 -1.08 11.01 -14.84
N THR A 425 -0.48 12.21 -14.81
CA THR A 425 -1.21 13.50 -14.87
C THR A 425 -1.31 14.12 -16.26
N SER A 426 -0.45 13.75 -17.22
CA SER A 426 -0.54 14.21 -18.62
C SER A 426 0.34 13.36 -19.53
N GLY A 427 -0.10 13.10 -20.78
CA GLY A 427 0.67 12.46 -21.87
C GLY A 427 1.51 11.25 -21.46
N GLY A 428 0.99 10.03 -21.63
CA GLY A 428 1.75 8.83 -21.25
C GLY A 428 0.96 7.53 -21.12
N PHE A 429 -0.38 7.60 -21.09
CA PHE A 429 -1.22 6.38 -21.12
C PHE A 429 -1.05 5.60 -22.44
N ASP A 430 -0.95 6.33 -23.56
CA ASP A 430 -0.74 5.77 -24.90
C ASP A 430 0.75 5.58 -25.24
N GLU A 431 1.66 6.19 -24.46
CA GLU A 431 3.10 6.00 -24.65
C GLU A 431 3.49 4.68 -24.00
N THR A 432 3.91 3.72 -24.82
CA THR A 432 4.59 2.52 -24.32
C THR A 432 5.85 2.99 -23.61
N LEU A 433 5.95 2.78 -22.29
CA LEU A 433 7.26 2.73 -21.65
C LEU A 433 8.10 1.76 -22.47
N ASP A 434 9.33 2.15 -22.81
CA ASP A 434 10.29 1.39 -23.60
C ASP A 434 10.86 0.23 -22.75
N GLN A 435 9.96 -0.54 -22.16
CA GLN A 435 10.20 -1.63 -21.23
C GLN A 435 10.09 -2.94 -22.01
N GLY A 436 11.07 -3.83 -21.79
CA GLY A 436 11.05 -5.15 -22.38
C GLY A 436 9.74 -5.89 -22.05
N ILE A 437 9.21 -6.63 -23.03
CA ILE A 437 8.03 -7.51 -22.94
C ILE A 437 8.16 -8.68 -21.92
N GLU A 438 9.18 -8.65 -21.05
CA GLU A 438 9.60 -9.73 -20.16
C GLU A 438 8.82 -9.75 -18.84
N LEU A 439 8.33 -8.59 -18.38
CA LEU A 439 7.48 -8.45 -17.20
C LEU A 439 6.24 -7.64 -17.61
N GLY A 440 5.04 -8.11 -17.22
CA GLY A 440 3.84 -7.28 -17.36
C GLY A 440 4.10 -5.94 -16.65
N ARG A 441 3.67 -4.83 -17.25
CA ARG A 441 4.01 -3.47 -16.79
C ARG A 441 3.88 -3.31 -15.27
N GLY A 442 2.89 -3.95 -14.64
CA GLY A 442 2.68 -3.94 -13.20
C GLY A 442 2.88 -5.28 -12.51
N PHE A 443 3.03 -5.21 -11.18
CA PHE A 443 3.10 -6.34 -10.26
C PHE A 443 1.83 -6.36 -9.39
N MET A 444 0.97 -7.36 -9.59
CA MET A 444 -0.30 -7.48 -8.88
C MET A 444 -0.17 -8.43 -7.69
N ILE A 445 -0.84 -8.08 -6.59
CA ILE A 445 -0.78 -8.80 -5.33
C ILE A 445 -2.19 -9.30 -4.97
N ASN A 446 -2.25 -10.52 -4.44
CA ASN A 446 -3.47 -11.07 -3.87
C ASN A 446 -3.36 -11.01 -2.33
N TYR A 447 -4.01 -10.02 -1.73
CA TYR A 447 -4.26 -10.04 -0.29
C TYR A 447 -5.42 -10.98 0.01
N ASN A 448 -5.08 -12.23 0.33
CA ASN A 448 -6.11 -13.26 0.48
C ASN A 448 -7.16 -12.90 1.55
N MET A 449 -6.78 -12.14 2.58
CA MET A 449 -7.64 -11.77 3.70
C MET A 449 -8.62 -10.61 3.40
N TYR A 450 -8.42 -9.85 2.31
CA TYR A 450 -9.28 -8.71 1.93
C TYR A 450 -10.75 -9.12 1.81
N ARG A 451 -10.98 -10.31 1.28
CA ARG A 451 -12.31 -10.91 1.11
C ARG A 451 -13.05 -11.17 2.43
N HIS A 452 -12.39 -11.11 3.59
CA HIS A 452 -13.03 -11.34 4.89
C HIS A 452 -13.23 -10.04 5.65
N TYR A 453 -12.15 -9.31 5.96
CA TYR A 453 -12.28 -8.16 6.86
C TYR A 453 -12.96 -6.95 6.22
N PHE A 454 -12.84 -6.73 4.90
CA PHE A 454 -13.55 -5.61 4.28
C PHE A 454 -15.07 -5.84 4.26
N PRO A 455 -15.60 -7.01 3.84
CA PRO A 455 -17.02 -7.31 4.01
C PRO A 455 -17.49 -7.18 5.45
N LEU A 456 -16.72 -7.66 6.43
CA LEU A 456 -17.06 -7.50 7.86
C LEU A 456 -17.11 -6.03 8.28
N MET A 457 -16.13 -5.20 7.89
CA MET A 457 -16.15 -3.76 8.14
C MET A 457 -17.40 -3.11 7.52
N ALA A 458 -17.68 -3.40 6.26
CA ALA A 458 -18.79 -2.82 5.51
C ALA A 458 -20.14 -3.20 6.16
N LEU A 459 -20.37 -4.48 6.44
CA LEU A 459 -21.61 -4.95 7.07
C LEU A 459 -21.75 -4.42 8.50
N GLY A 460 -20.67 -4.39 9.28
CA GLY A 460 -20.65 -3.83 10.64
C GLY A 460 -20.96 -2.34 10.68
N ARG A 461 -20.43 -1.56 9.72
CA ARG A 461 -20.77 -0.13 9.55
C ARG A 461 -22.17 0.09 9.01
N ALA A 462 -22.64 -0.76 8.10
CA ALA A 462 -23.99 -0.71 7.56
C ALA A 462 -25.06 -0.88 8.65
N ARG A 463 -24.86 -1.82 9.58
CA ARG A 463 -25.76 -1.99 10.73
C ARG A 463 -25.94 -0.67 11.49
N ARG A 464 -24.84 0.01 11.82
CA ARG A 464 -24.88 1.33 12.49
C ARG A 464 -25.47 2.44 11.63
N TYR A 465 -25.18 2.43 10.33
CA TYR A 465 -25.65 3.44 9.39
C TYR A 465 -27.19 3.48 9.33
N PHE A 466 -27.83 2.32 9.28
CA PHE A 466 -29.29 2.20 9.24
C PHE A 466 -29.95 2.33 10.62
N GLU A 467 -29.35 1.79 11.68
CA GLU A 467 -29.84 1.94 13.06
C GLU A 467 -29.95 3.42 13.47
N LYS A 468 -28.94 4.24 13.15
CA LYS A 468 -28.96 5.69 13.42
C LYS A 468 -30.11 6.43 12.72
N ARG A 469 -30.68 5.84 11.67
CA ARG A 469 -31.77 6.41 10.85
C ARG A 469 -33.14 5.82 11.18
N GLY A 470 -33.23 4.98 12.22
CA GLY A 470 -34.49 4.35 12.63
C GLY A 470 -35.05 3.33 11.64
N GLN A 471 -34.23 2.87 10.69
CA GLN A 471 -34.63 1.84 9.72
C GLN A 471 -34.34 0.44 10.30
N SER A 472 -35.28 -0.50 10.15
CA SER A 472 -35.10 -1.86 10.67
C SER A 472 -34.05 -2.61 9.87
N THR A 473 -32.98 -3.04 10.52
CA THR A 473 -31.93 -3.88 9.92
C THR A 473 -32.40 -5.32 9.68
N SER A 474 -33.53 -5.74 10.27
CA SER A 474 -34.06 -7.10 10.15
C SER A 474 -34.47 -7.50 8.73
N LEU A 475 -34.75 -6.53 7.85
CA LEU A 475 -35.09 -6.78 6.44
C LEU A 475 -33.86 -6.85 5.52
N LEU A 476 -32.72 -6.32 5.98
CA LEU A 476 -31.47 -6.28 5.21
C LEU A 476 -30.54 -7.45 5.53
N PHE A 477 -30.56 -7.94 6.76
CA PHE A 477 -29.69 -9.02 7.26
C PHE A 477 -30.45 -10.30 7.67
N GLY A 478 -31.77 -10.34 7.47
CA GLY A 478 -32.65 -11.44 7.89
C GLY A 478 -32.81 -12.55 6.87
#